data_AF-G8GLM7-F1
#
_entry.id   AF-G8GLM7-F1
#
_cell.length_a   1.000
_cell.length_b   1.000
_cell.length_c   1.000
_cell.angle_alpha   90.00
_cell.angle_beta   90.00
_cell.angle_gamma   90.00
#
_symmetry.space_group_name_H-M   'P 1'
#
loop_
_entity.id
_entity.type
_entity.pdbx_description
1 polymer ?
#
loop_
_entity_poly.entity_id
_entity_poly.type
_entity_poly.pdbx_seq_one_letter_code
_entity_poly.pdbx_strand_id
1 'polypeptide(L)' 'IQAFCCENDIDIVRVGDVQRLAAIVGTGDESGAPGDLHCILISNPNEDAWKDPALEKFSLFCEESRSVNDWVPNITLPE' A
#
# COMPACT_ATOMS: atom_id res chain seq x y z
N ILE A 1 9.99 -7.64 6.18
CA ILE A 1 9.42 -6.84 5.06
C ILE A 1 9.77 -5.37 5.27
N GLN A 2 9.35 -4.74 6.37
CA GLN A 2 9.65 -3.33 6.65
C GLN A 2 11.14 -2.95 6.49
N ALA A 3 12.07 -3.66 7.12
CA ALA A 3 13.50 -3.37 6.98
C ALA A 3 13.96 -3.43 5.50
N PHE A 4 13.54 -4.45 4.77
CA PHE A 4 13.84 -4.62 3.35
C PHE A 4 13.26 -3.47 2.50
N CYS A 5 12.02 -3.05 2.74
CA CYS A 5 11.41 -1.94 2.01
C CYS A 5 12.13 -0.62 2.29
N CYS A 6 12.53 -0.36 3.54
CA CYS A 6 13.31 0.83 3.88
C CYS A 6 14.71 0.81 3.24
N GLU A 7 15.37 -0.35 3.17
CA GLU A 7 16.70 -0.49 2.57
C GLU A 7 16.69 -0.37 1.04
N ASN A 8 15.55 -0.66 0.40
CA ASN A 8 15.40 -0.65 -1.07
C ASN A 8 14.59 0.56 -1.59
N ASP A 9 14.33 1.56 -0.74
CA ASP A 9 13.50 2.74 -1.07
C ASP A 9 12.12 2.37 -1.65
N ILE A 10 11.51 1.33 -1.07
CA ILE A 10 10.17 0.88 -1.44
C ILE A 10 9.18 1.54 -0.48
N ASP A 11 8.23 2.28 -1.05
CA ASP A 11 7.12 2.86 -0.29
C ASP A 11 6.26 1.79 0.35
N ILE A 12 6.03 1.93 1.66
CA ILE A 12 5.26 0.97 2.47
C ILE A 12 4.38 1.72 3.45
N VAL A 13 3.12 1.30 3.55
CA VAL A 13 2.15 1.81 4.51
C VAL A 13 1.45 0.67 5.23
N ARG A 14 0.94 0.96 6.41
CA ARG A 14 0.06 0.04 7.14
C ARG A 14 -1.38 0.46 6.95
N VAL A 15 -2.25 -0.50 6.64
CA VAL A 15 -3.70 -0.29 6.56
C VAL A 15 -4.35 -1.00 7.73
N GLY A 16 -5.19 -0.30 8.49
CA GLY A 16 -5.89 -0.88 9.64
C GLY A 16 -7.09 -1.75 9.26
N ASP A 17 -7.74 -1.45 8.13
CA ASP A 17 -8.96 -2.12 7.69
C ASP A 17 -8.72 -3.09 6.53
N VAL A 18 -8.44 -4.36 6.88
CA VAL A 18 -8.17 -5.43 5.92
C VAL A 18 -9.42 -5.81 5.11
N GLN A 19 -10.62 -5.71 5.71
CA GLN A 19 -11.87 -6.05 5.05
C GLN A 19 -12.20 -5.04 3.96
N ARG A 20 -12.02 -3.75 4.25
CA ARG A 20 -12.18 -2.68 3.28
C ARG A 20 -11.14 -2.78 2.17
N LEU A 21 -9.88 -3.11 2.51
CA LEU A 21 -8.85 -3.35 1.53
C LEU A 21 -9.23 -4.48 0.57
N ALA A 22 -9.72 -5.61 1.09
CA ALA A 22 -10.16 -6.74 0.29
C ALA A 22 -11.34 -6.39 -0.63
N ALA A 23 -12.26 -5.51 -0.19
CA ALA A 23 -13.35 -5.01 -1.00
C ALA A 23 -12.88 -4.11 -2.15
N ILE A 24 -11.90 -3.22 -1.90
CA ILE A 24 -11.33 -2.32 -2.93
C ILE A 24 -10.57 -3.12 -4.00
N VAL A 25 -9.81 -4.14 -3.59
CA VAL A 25 -8.97 -4.95 -4.48
C VAL A 25 -9.81 -5.95 -5.31
N GLY A 26 -11.11 -6.08 -5.02
CA GLY A 26 -12.02 -6.97 -5.73
C GLY A 26 -11.88 -8.45 -5.34
N THR A 27 -11.07 -8.76 -4.34
CA THR A 27 -10.82 -10.12 -3.83
C THR A 27 -11.94 -10.67 -2.93
N GLY A 28 -12.99 -9.89 -2.70
CA GLY A 28 -14.04 -10.18 -1.72
C GLY A 28 -15.13 -11.17 -2.17
N ASP A 29 -15.22 -11.55 -3.46
CA ASP A 29 -16.42 -12.22 -4.00
C ASP A 29 -16.19 -13.63 -4.59
N GLU A 30 -14.96 -14.04 -4.93
CA GLU A 30 -14.74 -15.24 -5.76
C GLU A 30 -14.24 -16.51 -5.05
N SER A 31 -13.90 -16.45 -3.75
CA SER A 31 -13.46 -17.63 -3.01
C SER A 31 -13.88 -17.51 -1.56
N GLY A 32 -14.79 -18.37 -1.10
CA GLY A 32 -15.42 -18.33 0.24
C GLY A 32 -14.47 -18.57 1.43
N ALA A 33 -13.20 -18.19 1.34
CA ALA A 33 -12.27 -18.04 2.44
C ALA A 33 -12.08 -16.53 2.71
N PRO A 34 -12.03 -16.08 3.97
CA PRO A 34 -11.63 -14.72 4.27
C PRO A 34 -10.26 -14.51 3.62
N GLY A 35 -10.20 -13.66 2.61
CA GLY A 35 -8.94 -13.36 1.93
C GLY A 35 -8.00 -12.76 2.96
N ASP A 36 -7.03 -13.56 3.41
CA ASP A 36 -5.95 -13.14 4.31
C ASP A 36 -4.99 -12.20 3.54
N LEU A 37 -5.51 -11.07 3.07
CA LEU A 37 -4.78 -9.97 2.44
C LEU A 37 -4.07 -9.17 3.52
N HIS A 38 -3.09 -9.81 4.14
CA HIS A 38 -2.21 -9.18 5.13
C HIS A 38 -1.15 -8.28 4.49
N CYS A 39 -0.94 -8.39 3.17
CA CYS A 39 0.04 -7.62 2.43
C CYS A 39 -0.33 -7.57 0.94
N ILE A 40 -0.17 -6.41 0.32
CA ILE A 40 -0.32 -6.21 -1.12
C ILE A 40 0.96 -5.57 -1.63
N LEU A 41 1.56 -6.17 -2.63
CA LEU A 41 2.69 -5.60 -3.34
C LEU A 41 2.21 -5.10 -4.69
N ILE A 42 2.33 -3.79 -4.91
CA ILE A 42 2.07 -3.18 -6.21
C ILE A 42 3.39 -3.21 -6.98
N SER A 43 3.49 -4.10 -7.97
CA SER A 43 4.62 -4.19 -8.89
C SER A 43 4.15 -3.82 -10.29
N ASN A 44 4.82 -2.87 -10.94
CA ASN A 44 4.49 -2.49 -12.31
C ASN A 44 5.43 -3.18 -13.31
N PRO A 45 4.91 -3.77 -14.40
CA PRO A 45 5.76 -4.31 -15.46
C PRO A 45 6.38 -3.24 -16.38
N ASN A 46 5.91 -1.99 -16.38
CA ASN A 46 6.44 -0.91 -17.23
C ASN A 46 6.61 0.41 -16.45
N GLU A 47 7.77 1.06 -16.57
CA GLU A 47 8.09 2.35 -15.93
C GLU A 47 7.09 3.48 -16.30
N ASP A 48 6.64 3.54 -17.56
CA ASP A 48 5.71 4.58 -18.03
C ASP A 48 4.29 4.47 -17.45
N ALA A 49 3.92 3.31 -16.89
CA ALA A 49 2.61 3.06 -16.32
C ALA A 49 2.49 3.53 -14.84
N TRP A 50 3.57 4.04 -14.25
CA TRP A 50 3.56 4.63 -12.89
C TRP A 50 2.93 6.02 -12.83
N LYS A 51 2.48 6.59 -13.94
CA LYS A 51 1.86 7.93 -14.01
C LYS A 51 0.43 7.98 -13.49
N ASP A 52 0.12 7.22 -12.46
CA ASP A 52 -1.11 7.44 -11.71
C ASP A 52 -0.85 8.57 -10.70
N PRO A 53 -1.54 9.71 -10.79
CA PRO A 53 -1.37 10.80 -9.84
C PRO A 53 -1.70 10.39 -8.39
N ALA A 54 -2.49 9.33 -8.18
CA ALA A 54 -2.71 8.76 -6.86
C ALA A 54 -1.45 8.09 -6.30
N LEU A 55 -0.64 7.44 -7.15
CA LEU A 55 0.61 6.80 -6.75
C LEU A 55 1.69 7.85 -6.43
N GLU A 56 1.77 8.94 -7.21
CA GLU A 56 2.65 10.07 -6.88
C GLU A 56 2.29 10.69 -5.53
N LYS A 57 1.00 10.90 -5.27
CA LYS A 57 0.52 11.41 -3.98
C LYS A 57 0.84 10.45 -2.83
N PHE A 58 0.79 9.15 -3.08
CA PHE A 58 1.12 8.11 -2.12
C PHE A 58 2.61 8.12 -1.77
N SER A 59 3.49 8.21 -2.78
CA SER A 59 4.93 8.34 -2.57
C SER A 59 5.27 9.62 -1.80
N LEU A 60 4.64 10.75 -2.13
CA LEU A 60 4.82 12.01 -1.40
C LEU A 60 4.44 11.87 0.07
N PHE A 61 3.30 11.22 0.38
CA PHE A 61 2.88 10.95 1.75
C PHE A 61 3.89 10.08 2.52
N CYS A 62 4.46 9.06 1.86
CA CYS A 62 5.49 8.22 2.45
C CYS A 62 6.78 9.02 2.73
N GLU A 63 7.19 9.89 1.81
CA GLU A 63 8.36 10.77 1.98
C GLU A 63 8.17 11.76 3.14
N GLU A 64 7.02 12.42 3.21
CA GLU A 64 6.67 13.32 4.32
C GLU A 64 6.69 12.57 5.67
N SER A 65 6.19 11.33 5.70
CA SER A 65 6.21 10.49 6.90
C SER A 65 7.64 10.11 7.31
N ARG A 66 8.51 9.75 6.35
CA ARG A 66 9.93 9.49 6.61
C ARG A 66 10.63 10.72 7.20
N SER A 67 10.25 11.92 6.78
CA SER A 67 10.82 13.18 7.32
C SER A 67 10.58 13.37 8.82
N VAL A 68 9.50 12.78 9.35
CA VAL A 68 9.17 12.80 10.79
C VAL A 68 9.62 11.52 11.52
N ASN A 69 10.49 10.72 10.91
CA ASN A 69 10.94 9.41 11.39
C ASN A 69 9.85 8.34 11.46
N ASP A 70 8.75 8.51 10.72
CA ASP A 70 7.73 7.49 10.55
C ASP A 70 7.97 6.70 9.26
N TRP A 71 8.65 5.56 9.41
CA TRP A 71 9.08 4.72 8.29
C TRP A 71 7.96 3.84 7.71
N VAL A 72 6.87 3.63 8.46
CA VAL A 72 5.71 2.84 8.01
C VAL A 72 4.45 3.54 8.49
N PRO A 73 4.04 4.62 7.80
CA PRO A 73 2.88 5.38 8.21
C PRO A 73 1.62 4.54 8.07
N ASN A 74 0.67 4.76 8.98
CA ASN A 74 -0.62 4.08 8.96
C ASN A 74 -1.65 4.93 8.22
N ILE A 75 -2.26 4.38 7.16
CA ILE A 75 -3.33 5.02 6.41
C ILE A 75 -4.69 4.41 6.77
N THR A 76 -5.69 5.27 6.90
CA THR A 76 -7.09 4.85 7.09
C THR A 76 -7.80 4.98 5.75
N LEU A 77 -8.44 3.90 5.31
CA LEU A 77 -9.22 3.93 4.07
C LEU A 77 -10.53 4.70 4.30
N PRO A 78 -10.93 5.61 3.39
CA PRO A 78 -12.21 6.30 3.50
C PRO A 78 -13.41 5.35 3.31
N GLU A 79 -14.53 5.68 3.97
CA GLU A 79 -15.84 5.00 3.85
C GLU A 79 -16.43 5.05 2.43
#